data_AF-A0AAV6FG40-F1
#
_entry.id   AF-A0AAV6FG40-F1
#
_cell.length_a   1.000
_cell.length_b   1.000
_cell.length_c   1.000
_cell.angle_alpha   90.00
_cell.angle_beta   90.00
_cell.angle_gamma   90.00
#
_symmetry.space_group_name_H-M   'P 1'
#
loop_
_entity.id
_entity.type
_entity.pdbx_description
1 polymer ?
#
loop_
_entity_poly.entity_id
_entity_poly.type
_entity_poly.pdbx_seq_one_letter_code
_entity_poly.pdbx_strand_id
1 'polypeptide(L)' 'MISSHSNRHEDRRFAFRYCNAPGHHHTYCYWTPYVNCFDDYFEWLADGYSYLAGVSSYHDNKREDRRFKFYVCINTES' A
#
# COMPACT_ATOMS: atom_id res chain seq x y z
N MET A 1 -0.79 0.14 -6.65
CA MET A 1 -0.06 1.38 -6.30
C MET A 1 1.12 1.47 -7.24
N ILE A 2 1.20 2.52 -8.06
CA ILE A 2 2.40 2.82 -8.83
C ILE A 2 3.19 3.88 -8.06
N SER A 3 4.46 3.60 -7.77
CA SER A 3 5.38 4.56 -7.15
C SER A 3 6.46 5.01 -8.14
N SER A 4 6.69 6.31 -8.26
CA SER A 4 7.76 6.88 -9.11
C SER A 4 8.76 7.63 -8.25
N HIS A 5 10.04 7.39 -8.51
CA HIS A 5 11.19 8.00 -7.83
C HIS A 5 11.75 9.15 -8.69
N SER A 6 12.12 10.30 -8.09
CA SER A 6 12.89 11.34 -8.77
C SER A 6 13.94 11.91 -7.83
N ASN A 7 15.21 11.78 -8.23
CA ASN A 7 16.44 11.97 -7.45
C ASN A 7 16.72 13.43 -6.98
N ARG A 8 15.68 14.26 -6.78
CA ARG A 8 15.83 15.61 -6.20
C ARG A 8 14.88 15.88 -5.04
N HIS A 9 13.80 15.12 -4.87
CA HIS A 9 12.90 15.13 -3.71
C HIS A 9 12.57 13.66 -3.39
N GLU A 10 13.03 13.15 -2.25
CA GLU A 10 12.95 11.75 -1.79
C GLU A 10 11.52 11.33 -1.39
N ASP A 11 10.50 11.81 -2.12
CA ASP A 11 9.10 11.51 -1.86
C ASP A 11 8.52 10.61 -2.94
N ARG A 12 7.97 9.48 -2.48
CA ARG A 12 7.30 8.49 -3.33
C ARG A 12 5.87 8.92 -3.65
N ARG A 13 5.56 8.95 -4.94
CA ARG A 13 4.20 9.23 -5.44
C ARG A 13 3.32 7.99 -5.25
N PHE A 14 2.05 8.19 -4.93
CA PHE A 14 1.08 7.09 -4.79
C PHE A 14 -0.10 7.32 -5.72
N ALA A 15 -0.45 6.30 -6.51
CA ALA A 15 -1.71 6.24 -7.23
C ALA A 15 -2.62 5.18 -6.60
N PHE A 16 -3.81 5.61 -6.18
CA PHE A 16 -4.86 4.74 -5.64
C PHE A 16 -5.98 4.62 -6.66
N ARG A 17 -6.43 3.39 -6.90
CA ARG A 17 -7.71 3.13 -7.58
C ARG A 17 -8.76 2.90 -6.50
N TYR A 18 -9.94 3.46 -6.70
CA TYR A 18 -11.09 3.26 -5.84
C TYR A 18 -12.23 2.61 -6.63
N CYS A 19 -13.12 1.90 -5.94
CA CYS A 19 -14.35 1.36 -6.48
C CYS A 19 -15.50 1.63 -5.50
N ASN A 20 -16.72 1.78 -6.02
CA ASN A 20 -17.92 1.74 -5.19
C ASN A 20 -18.23 0.28 -4.87
N ALA A 21 -18.29 -0.06 -3.59
CA ALA A 21 -18.44 -1.42 -3.10
C ALA A 21 -19.71 -1.60 -2.25
N PRO A 22 -20.92 -1.31 -2.77
CA PRO A 22 -22.16 -1.44 -2.01
C PRO A 22 -22.45 -2.91 -1.69
N GLY A 23 -22.72 -3.23 -0.42
CA GLY A 23 -23.00 -4.59 0.05
C GLY A 23 -21.76 -5.43 0.36
N HIS A 24 -20.56 -4.89 0.24
CA HIS A 24 -19.35 -5.59 0.66
C HIS A 24 -19.14 -5.45 2.17
N HIS A 25 -19.27 -6.58 2.87
CA HIS A 25 -19.01 -6.68 4.30
C HIS A 25 -17.52 -6.96 4.51
N HIS A 26 -16.91 -6.19 5.43
CA HIS A 26 -15.52 -6.35 5.82
C HIS A 26 -15.41 -7.59 6.71
N THR A 27 -15.02 -8.73 6.15
CA THR A 27 -15.06 -9.98 6.91
C THR A 27 -13.73 -10.24 7.62
N TYR A 28 -12.62 -9.79 7.04
CA TYR A 28 -11.30 -9.94 7.64
C TYR A 28 -10.34 -8.86 7.13
N CYS A 29 -9.74 -8.10 8.05
CA CYS A 29 -8.75 -7.08 7.71
C CYS A 29 -7.45 -7.32 8.47
N TYR A 30 -6.31 -7.06 7.82
CA TYR A 30 -5.00 -7.26 8.43
C TYR A 30 -3.96 -6.30 7.84
N TRP A 31 -2.88 -6.12 8.59
CA TRP A 31 -1.69 -5.42 8.10
C TRP A 31 -0.80 -6.41 7.34
N THR A 32 -0.37 -6.04 6.14
CA THR A 32 0.70 -6.77 5.44
C THR A 32 2.02 -6.63 6.19
N PRO A 33 3.00 -7.50 5.92
CA PRO A 33 4.40 -7.17 6.13
C PRO A 33 4.80 -5.93 5.34
N TYR A 34 6.00 -5.41 5.60
CA TYR A 34 6.56 -4.35 4.77
C TYR A 34 6.79 -4.86 3.35
N VAL A 35 6.20 -4.18 2.38
CA VAL A 35 6.09 -4.65 0.99
C VAL A 35 7.26 -4.25 0.10
N ASN A 36 8.13 -3.35 0.57
CA ASN A 36 9.23 -2.79 -0.22
C ASN A 36 10.53 -2.78 0.58
N CYS A 37 11.65 -2.73 -0.13
CA CYS A 37 12.96 -2.38 0.40
C CYS A 37 13.22 -0.88 0.33
N PHE A 38 14.20 -0.41 1.12
CA PHE A 38 14.69 0.95 0.98
C PHE A 38 15.47 1.09 -0.33
N ASP A 39 15.49 2.30 -0.88
CA ASP A 39 16.28 2.67 -2.07
C ASP A 39 15.94 1.85 -3.32
N ASP A 40 14.75 1.21 -3.33
CA ASP A 40 14.31 0.30 -4.37
C ASP A 40 12.92 0.68 -4.89
N TYR A 41 12.70 0.35 -6.16
CA TYR A 41 11.39 0.47 -6.78
C TYR A 41 10.49 -0.65 -6.26
N PHE A 42 9.22 -0.32 -6.02
CA PHE A 42 8.22 -1.36 -5.79
C PHE A 42 6.88 -1.00 -6.42
N GLU A 43 6.20 -2.02 -6.89
CA GLU A 43 4.79 -1.99 -7.23
C GLU A 43 4.07 -2.97 -6.30
N TRP A 44 2.96 -2.50 -5.71
CA TRP A 44 2.10 -3.36 -4.91
C TRP A 44 0.67 -3.31 -5.41
N LEU A 45 0.11 -4.49 -5.65
CA LEU A 45 -1.27 -4.70 -6.05
C LEU A 45 -1.97 -5.50 -4.96
N ALA A 46 -3.12 -5.00 -4.51
CA ALA A 46 -4.02 -5.80 -3.69
C ALA A 46 -4.48 -7.00 -4.52
N ASP A 47 -4.68 -8.15 -3.87
CA ASP A 47 -5.29 -9.29 -4.55
C ASP A 47 -6.72 -8.95 -4.99
N GLY A 48 -7.27 -9.71 -5.96
CA GLY A 48 -8.58 -9.41 -6.55
C GLY A 48 -9.76 -9.45 -5.56
N TYR A 49 -9.54 -9.98 -4.35
CA TYR A 49 -10.54 -10.10 -3.30
C TYR A 49 -10.27 -9.15 -2.14
N SER A 50 -9.27 -8.28 -2.21
CA SER A 50 -8.96 -7.32 -1.16
C SER A 50 -8.86 -5.89 -1.67
N TYR A 51 -9.16 -4.96 -0.78
CA TYR A 51 -8.99 -3.54 -1.05
C TYR A 51 -8.14 -2.90 0.04
N LEU A 52 -7.48 -1.82 -0.37
CA LEU A 52 -6.67 -1.02 0.53
C LEU A 52 -7.58 -0.21 1.46
N ALA A 53 -7.45 -0.45 2.76
CA ALA A 53 -8.17 0.26 3.81
C ALA A 53 -7.26 1.21 4.62
N GLY A 54 -5.93 1.12 4.46
CA GLY A 54 -4.99 2.02 5.14
C GLY A 54 -3.54 1.84 4.72
N VAL A 55 -2.72 2.84 5.03
CA VAL A 55 -1.29 2.88 4.71
C VAL A 55 -0.51 3.24 5.97
N SER A 56 0.60 2.54 6.24
CA SER A 56 1.52 2.86 7.32
C SER A 56 2.96 2.79 6.81
N SER A 57 3.79 3.72 7.27
CA SER A 57 5.20 3.78 6.90
C SER A 57 6.09 4.21 8.06
N TYR A 58 7.34 3.77 8.06
CA TYR A 58 8.40 4.40 8.84
C TYR A 58 9.52 4.89 7.93
N HIS A 59 10.23 5.90 8.40
CA HIS A 59 11.33 6.55 7.69
C HIS A 59 12.66 6.22 8.37
N ASP A 60 13.71 6.10 7.58
CA ASP A 60 15.08 5.93 8.03
C ASP A 60 15.91 7.14 7.58
N ASN A 61 16.38 7.94 8.55
CA ASN A 61 17.12 9.18 8.28
C ASN A 61 18.53 8.95 7.70
N LYS A 62 19.06 7.72 7.70
CA LYS A 62 20.38 7.47 7.08
C LYS A 62 20.22 7.27 5.57
N ARG A 63 19.10 6.68 5.17
CA ARG A 63 18.74 6.44 3.77
C ARG A 63 17.87 7.56 3.20
N GLU A 64 17.30 8.38 4.07
CA GLU A 64 16.25 9.33 3.78
C GLU A 64 15.09 8.69 3.00
N ASP A 65 14.78 7.43 3.35
CA ASP A 65 13.81 6.63 2.64
C ASP A 65 12.79 5.99 3.61
N ARG A 66 11.71 5.43 3.07
CA ARG A 66 10.57 4.86 3.82
C ARG A 66 10.31 3.38 3.51
N ARG A 67 9.73 2.67 4.48
CA ARG A 67 9.19 1.32 4.27
C ARG A 67 7.68 1.37 4.45
N PHE A 68 6.93 0.72 3.57
CA PHE A 68 5.47 0.72 3.55
C PHE A 68 4.90 -0.63 3.91
N LYS A 69 3.80 -0.61 4.65
CA LYS A 69 2.88 -1.72 4.83
C LYS A 69 1.46 -1.22 4.65
N PHE A 70 0.57 -2.12 4.26
CA PHE A 70 -0.81 -1.78 3.92
C PHE A 70 -1.78 -2.50 4.83
N TYR A 71 -2.83 -1.79 5.20
CA TYR A 71 -3.99 -2.38 5.84
C TYR A 71 -4.95 -2.78 4.73
N VAL A 72 -5.18 -4.08 4.61
CA VAL A 72 -6.02 -4.66 3.57
C VAL A 72 -7.21 -5.34 4.20
N CYS A 73 -8.36 -5.24 3.55
CA CYS A 73 -9.57 -5.93 3.96
C CYS A 73 -9.99 -6.88 2.85
N ILE A 74 -10.25 -8.13 3.22
CA ILE A 74 -10.77 -9.16 2.33
C ILE A 74 -12.27 -8.98 2.22
N ASN A 75 -12.70 -9.01 0.99
CA ASN A 75 -14.06 -9.09 0.56
C ASN A 75 -14.42 -10.57 0.42
N THR A 76 -15.26 -11.09 1.31
CA THR A 76 -15.84 -12.41 1.09
C THR A 76 -17.09 -12.21 0.25
N GLU A 77 -17.20 -12.88 -0.89
CA GLU A 77 -18.49 -13.01 -1.57
C GLU A 77 -19.50 -13.57 -0.56
N SER A 78 -20.64 -12.89 -0.42
CA SER A 78 -21.79 -13.34 0.36
C SER A 78 -22.56 -14.43 -0.37
#